data_AF-A0A373CEJ6-F1
#
_entry.id   AF-A0A373CEJ6-F1
#
_cell.length_a   1.000
_cell.length_b   1.000
_cell.length_c   1.000
_cell.angle_alpha   90.00
_cell.angle_beta   90.00
_cell.angle_gamma   90.00
#
_symmetry.space_group_name_H-M   'P 1'
#
loop_
_entity.id
_entity.type
_entity.pdbx_description
1 polymer ?
#
loop_
_entity_poly.entity_id
_entity_poly.type
_entity_poly.pdbx_seq_one_letter_code
_entity_poly.pdbx_strand_id
1 'polypeptide(L)'
;MKQQWEPPELEEMQVVILSLHQKWWQKMAAGEKVLELRKTKPQCKAPFRVLVYVTGGAGVMGEFICPEVLEIKNFEEAEKKSKVPAHDIHNYAAGSRNKVYGWEVADVKEYPRAVTLEELGIKRAPQSWQYMR
;
A
#
# COMPACT_ATOMS: atom_id res chain seq x y z
N MET A 1 31.04 -8.07 7.16
CA MET A 1 29.89 -9.01 7.07
C MET A 1 28.63 -8.17 7.10
N LYS A 2 27.87 -8.11 6.01
CA LYS A 2 26.58 -7.39 5.97
C LYS A 2 25.57 -8.33 6.62
N GLN A 3 24.87 -7.88 7.66
CA GLN A 3 23.74 -8.63 8.20
C GLN A 3 22.75 -8.86 7.06
N GLN A 4 22.46 -10.12 6.78
CA GLN A 4 21.44 -10.53 5.86
C GLN A 4 20.11 -10.29 6.58
N TRP A 5 19.36 -9.29 6.12
CA TRP A 5 18.05 -8.99 6.66
C TRP A 5 17.12 -10.17 6.34
N GLU A 6 16.69 -10.87 7.38
CA GLU A 6 15.62 -11.87 7.30
C GLU A 6 14.31 -11.16 7.66
N PRO A 7 13.30 -11.16 6.77
CA PRO A 7 12.02 -10.56 7.09
C PRO A 7 11.39 -11.30 8.28
N PRO A 8 10.69 -10.60 9.20
CA PRO A 8 9.95 -11.27 10.27
C PRO A 8 9.01 -12.32 9.67
N GLU A 9 8.82 -13.44 10.36
CA GLU A 9 7.83 -14.43 9.95
C GLU A 9 6.45 -13.75 9.80
N LEU A 10 5.72 -14.07 8.72
CA LEU A 10 4.50 -13.37 8.30
C LEU A 10 3.41 -13.28 9.39
N GLU A 11 3.49 -14.12 10.41
CA GLU A 11 2.55 -14.21 11.53
C GLU A 11 2.76 -13.11 12.59
N GLU A 12 3.94 -12.48 12.67
CA GLU A 12 4.23 -11.40 13.63
C GLU A 12 4.05 -9.99 13.05
N MET A 13 3.85 -9.86 11.74
CA MET A 13 3.75 -8.56 11.09
C MET A 13 2.43 -7.87 11.41
N GLN A 14 2.50 -6.56 11.69
CA GLN A 14 1.30 -5.73 11.72
C GLN A 14 0.61 -5.77 10.35
N VAL A 15 -0.71 -5.87 10.35
CA VAL A 15 -1.51 -5.96 9.13
C VAL A 15 -2.38 -4.72 9.01
N VAL A 16 -2.32 -4.08 7.86
CA VAL A 16 -3.24 -3.00 7.49
C VAL A 16 -4.02 -3.40 6.26
N ILE A 17 -5.22 -2.87 6.12
CA ILE A 17 -6.00 -2.95 4.88
C ILE A 17 -6.09 -1.56 4.27
N LEU A 18 -5.85 -1.44 2.96
CA LEU A 18 -6.00 -0.20 2.21
C LEU A 18 -7.01 -0.34 1.08
N SER A 19 -7.62 0.78 0.70
CA SER A 19 -8.49 0.88 -0.48
C SER A 19 -7.70 1.37 -1.68
N LEU A 20 -7.76 0.66 -2.80
CA LEU A 20 -7.03 0.98 -4.04
C LEU A 20 -7.94 0.87 -5.25
N HIS A 21 -7.78 1.74 -6.25
CA HIS A 21 -8.54 1.60 -7.50
C HIS A 21 -7.97 0.45 -8.35
N GLN A 22 -8.84 -0.27 -9.07
CA GLN A 22 -8.48 -1.43 -9.90
C GLN A 22 -7.27 -1.16 -10.82
N LYS A 23 -7.23 0.00 -11.48
CA LYS A 23 -6.11 0.38 -12.37
C LYS A 23 -4.74 0.38 -11.68
N TRP A 24 -4.70 0.72 -10.40
CA TRP A 24 -3.45 0.76 -9.62
C TRP A 24 -3.08 -0.62 -9.10
N TRP A 25 -4.07 -1.40 -8.70
CA TRP A 25 -3.86 -2.80 -8.34
C TRP A 25 -3.24 -3.59 -9.49
N GLN A 26 -3.80 -3.47 -10.70
CA GLN A 26 -3.26 -4.11 -11.90
C GLN A 26 -1.80 -3.75 -12.16
N LYS A 27 -1.39 -2.50 -11.92
CA LYS A 27 0.00 -2.07 -12.05
C LYS A 27 0.90 -2.64 -10.97
N MET A 28 0.41 -2.81 -9.73
CA MET A 28 1.17 -3.46 -8.67
C MET A 28 1.35 -4.95 -8.97
N ALA A 29 0.28 -5.63 -9.36
CA ALA A 29 0.28 -7.05 -9.74
C ALA A 29 1.23 -7.32 -10.92
N ALA A 30 1.29 -6.43 -11.90
CA ALA A 30 2.23 -6.51 -13.01
C ALA A 30 3.69 -6.13 -12.64
N GLY A 31 3.97 -5.75 -11.39
CA GLY A 31 5.29 -5.30 -10.95
C GLY A 31 5.69 -3.91 -11.47
N GLU A 32 4.78 -3.17 -12.12
CA GLU A 32 5.06 -1.85 -12.65
C GLU A 32 5.06 -0.78 -11.56
N LYS A 33 4.09 -0.85 -10.64
CA LYS A 33 3.91 0.12 -9.55
C LYS A 33 4.53 -0.44 -8.27
N VAL A 34 5.67 0.11 -7.90
CA VAL A 34 6.47 -0.32 -6.74
C VAL A 34 6.40 0.67 -5.56
N LEU A 35 5.55 1.69 -5.67
CA LEU A 35 5.37 2.72 -4.64
C LEU A 35 3.92 3.18 -4.58
N GLU A 36 3.28 3.00 -3.42
CA GLU A 36 1.94 3.48 -3.13
C GLU A 36 1.97 4.82 -2.39
N LEU A 37 1.20 5.81 -2.85
CA LEU A 37 1.23 7.17 -2.31
C LEU A 37 0.08 7.41 -1.33
N ARG A 38 0.40 7.87 -0.12
CA ARG A 38 -0.59 8.17 0.93
C ARG A 38 -0.27 9.43 1.71
N LYS A 39 -1.31 10.18 2.08
CA LYS A 39 -1.20 11.36 2.97
C LYS A 39 -0.81 11.02 4.40
N THR A 40 -1.13 9.81 4.84
CA THR A 40 -0.87 9.30 6.19
C THR A 40 -0.14 7.96 6.11
N LYS A 41 0.48 7.55 7.23
CA LYS A 41 1.19 6.28 7.35
C LYS A 41 0.84 5.57 8.66
N PRO A 42 0.98 4.24 8.73
CA PRO A 42 0.89 3.50 9.98
C PRO A 42 1.92 4.00 11.00
N GLN A 43 1.57 3.87 12.27
CA GLN A 43 2.47 4.13 13.40
C GLN A 43 3.34 2.91 13.75
N CYS A 44 3.03 1.73 13.20
CA CYS A 44 3.86 0.55 13.36
C CYS A 44 5.19 0.70 12.62
N LYS A 45 6.19 -0.05 13.06
CA LYS A 45 7.45 -0.17 12.33
C LYS A 45 7.24 -1.05 11.11
N ALA A 46 7.92 -0.70 10.02
CA ALA A 46 8.04 -1.59 8.88
C ALA A 46 9.03 -2.74 9.20
N PRO A 47 8.89 -3.92 8.58
CA PRO A 47 7.90 -4.23 7.55
C PRO A 47 6.51 -4.49 8.11
N PHE A 48 5.48 -4.24 7.31
CA PHE A 48 4.10 -4.60 7.63
C PHE A 48 3.37 -5.13 6.39
N ARG A 49 2.37 -5.99 6.61
CA ARG A 49 1.55 -6.57 5.54
C ARG A 49 0.40 -5.65 5.19
N VAL A 50 0.11 -5.53 3.90
CA VAL A 50 -0.97 -4.69 3.38
C VAL A 50 -1.96 -5.53 2.59
N LEU A 51 -3.19 -5.65 3.08
CA LEU A 51 -4.31 -6.20 2.33
C LEU A 51 -4.89 -5.13 1.39
N VAL A 52 -5.11 -5.49 0.13
CA VAL A 52 -5.57 -4.54 -0.90
C VAL A 52 -7.05 -4.77 -1.21
N TYR A 53 -7.91 -3.94 -0.61
CA TYR A 53 -9.31 -3.82 -0.99
C TYR A 53 -9.42 -3.01 -2.28
N VAL A 54 -9.98 -3.59 -3.34
CA VAL A 54 -10.17 -2.87 -4.59
C VAL A 54 -11.51 -2.12 -4.59
N THR A 55 -11.47 -0.80 -4.73
CA THR A 55 -12.67 0.05 -4.73
C THR A 55 -13.59 -0.27 -5.92
N GLY A 56 -14.89 -0.44 -5.65
CA GLY A 56 -15.87 -0.87 -6.65
C GLY A 56 -15.80 -2.37 -6.98
N GLY A 57 -14.88 -3.12 -6.36
CA GLY A 57 -14.77 -4.57 -6.46
C GLY A 57 -15.51 -5.32 -5.34
N ALA A 58 -15.47 -6.65 -5.41
CA ALA A 58 -16.16 -7.54 -4.48
C ALA A 58 -15.43 -7.77 -3.13
N GLY A 59 -14.19 -7.29 -2.98
CA GLY A 59 -13.40 -7.53 -1.77
C GLY A 59 -11.90 -7.23 -1.89
N VAL A 60 -11.12 -7.85 -1.02
CA VAL A 60 -9.66 -7.88 -1.04
C VAL A 60 -9.18 -8.84 -2.12
N MET A 61 -8.39 -8.33 -3.07
CA MET A 61 -7.93 -9.08 -4.25
C MET A 61 -6.51 -9.64 -4.09
N GLY A 62 -5.81 -9.25 -3.04
CA GLY A 62 -4.44 -9.66 -2.79
C GLY A 62 -3.79 -8.86 -1.68
N GLU A 63 -2.49 -9.04 -1.55
CA GLU A 63 -1.66 -8.40 -0.54
C GLU A 63 -0.28 -8.03 -1.07
N PHE A 64 0.43 -7.19 -0.32
CA PHE A 64 1.86 -6.94 -0.51
C PHE A 64 2.53 -6.68 0.84
N ILE A 65 3.86 -6.77 0.88
CA ILE A 65 4.68 -6.37 2.02
C ILE A 65 5.20 -4.96 1.78
N CYS A 66 5.02 -4.10 2.78
CA CYS A 66 5.60 -2.77 2.80
C CYS A 66 6.90 -2.80 3.63
N PRO A 67 8.09 -2.87 2.98
CA PRO A 67 9.36 -2.94 3.70
C PRO A 67 9.75 -1.62 4.34
N GLU A 68 9.36 -0.49 3.72
CA GLU A 68 9.68 0.85 4.21
C GLU A 68 8.60 1.88 3.82
N VAL A 69 8.45 2.90 4.65
CA VAL A 69 7.62 4.09 4.37
C VAL A 69 8.49 5.34 4.39
N LEU A 70 8.54 6.04 3.26
CA LEU A 70 9.38 7.21 3.04
C LEU A 70 8.53 8.47 2.90
N GLU A 71 8.98 9.62 3.43
CA GLU A 71 8.41 10.92 3.07
C GLU A 71 8.92 11.31 1.68
N ILE A 72 8.01 11.61 0.74
CA ILE A 72 8.39 11.92 -0.64
C ILE A 72 8.93 13.34 -0.72
N LYS A 73 10.19 13.45 -1.17
CA LYS A 73 10.86 14.73 -1.44
C LYS A 73 11.16 14.95 -2.92
N ASN A 74 11.24 13.86 -3.70
CA ASN A 74 11.53 13.88 -5.13
C ASN A 74 10.31 13.36 -5.91
N PHE A 75 9.56 14.25 -6.56
CA PHE A 75 8.34 13.88 -7.29
C PHE A 75 8.62 13.17 -8.61
N GLU A 76 9.76 13.42 -9.27
CA GLU A 76 10.12 12.71 -10.51
C GLU A 76 10.43 11.24 -10.24
N GLU A 77 11.15 10.96 -9.16
CA GLU A 77 11.40 9.58 -8.73
C GLU A 77 10.10 8.90 -8.28
N ALA A 78 9.27 9.62 -7.52
CA ALA A 78 7.97 9.12 -7.10
C ALA A 78 7.06 8.83 -8.30
N GLU A 79 7.09 9.64 -9.36
CA GLU A 79 6.35 9.36 -10.59
C GLU A 79 6.80 8.05 -11.24
N LYS A 80 8.11 7.86 -11.41
CA LYS A 80 8.67 6.64 -12.01
C LYS A 80 8.26 5.39 -11.25
N LYS A 81 8.27 5.42 -9.91
CA LYS A 81 7.95 4.28 -9.05
C LYS A 81 6.45 4.06 -8.85
N SER A 82 5.67 5.14 -8.71
CA SER A 82 4.24 5.07 -8.41
C SER A 82 3.34 5.04 -9.65
N LYS A 83 3.87 5.42 -10.81
CA LYS A 83 3.18 5.64 -12.08
C LYS A 83 2.11 6.74 -12.03
N VAL A 84 2.17 7.61 -11.01
CA VAL A 84 1.33 8.80 -10.88
C VAL A 84 2.13 10.00 -11.37
N PRO A 85 1.61 10.82 -12.30
CA PRO A 85 2.33 12.00 -12.78
C PRO A 85 2.76 12.93 -11.63
N ALA A 86 3.97 13.48 -11.70
CA ALA A 86 4.54 14.31 -10.63
C ALA A 86 3.65 15.51 -10.28
N HIS A 87 2.97 16.10 -11.27
CA HIS A 87 2.01 17.18 -11.04
C HIS A 87 0.81 16.73 -10.20
N ASP A 88 0.31 15.51 -10.41
CA ASP A 88 -0.77 14.93 -9.60
C ASP A 88 -0.30 14.61 -8.19
N ILE A 89 0.94 14.14 -8.02
CA ILE A 89 1.55 13.93 -6.70
C ILE A 89 1.63 15.25 -5.92
N HIS A 90 2.10 16.32 -6.58
CA HIS A 90 2.19 17.65 -6.00
C HIS A 90 0.81 18.16 -5.56
N ASN A 91 -0.20 18.09 -6.44
CA ASN A 91 -1.57 18.50 -6.13
C ASN A 91 -2.17 17.68 -4.97
N TYR A 92 -1.90 16.37 -4.95
CA TYR A 92 -2.34 15.50 -3.87
C TYR A 92 -1.71 15.89 -2.53
N ALA A 93 -0.41 16.22 -2.51
CA ALA A 93 0.32 16.64 -1.32
C ALA A 93 -0.13 18.01 -0.78
N ALA A 94 -0.51 18.95 -1.65
CA ALA A 94 -0.99 20.28 -1.27
C ALA A 94 -2.18 20.23 -0.29
N GLY A 95 -3.07 19.26 -0.48
CA GLY A 95 -4.18 18.99 0.44
C GLY A 95 -3.79 18.24 1.73
N SER A 96 -2.52 18.22 2.13
CA SER A 96 -1.99 17.44 3.25
C SER A 96 -0.74 18.07 3.91
N ARG A 97 -0.78 19.37 4.20
CA ARG A 97 0.39 20.11 4.75
C ARG A 97 1.66 19.92 3.92
N ASN A 98 1.51 19.78 2.59
CA ASN A 98 2.58 19.48 1.64
C ASN A 98 3.35 18.19 1.94
N LYS A 99 2.71 17.21 2.58
CA LYS A 99 3.30 15.90 2.88
C LYS A 99 2.56 14.78 2.17
N VAL A 100 3.34 13.91 1.55
CA VAL A 100 2.91 12.61 1.02
C VAL A 100 3.98 11.58 1.33
N TYR A 101 3.54 10.39 1.68
CA TYR A 101 4.40 9.25 1.99
C TYR A 101 4.32 8.22 0.87
N GLY A 102 5.45 7.64 0.52
CA GLY A 102 5.55 6.48 -0.34
C GLY A 102 5.68 5.22 0.50
N TRP A 103 4.75 4.30 0.33
CA TRP A 103 4.81 2.97 0.91
C TRP A 103 5.40 2.07 -0.17
N GLU A 104 6.56 1.49 0.10
CA GLU A 104 7.18 0.58 -0.86
C GLU A 104 6.31 -0.67 -1.04
N VAL A 105 6.27 -1.19 -2.27
CA VAL A 105 5.46 -2.35 -2.62
C VAL A 105 6.42 -3.48 -2.98
N ALA A 106 6.48 -4.50 -2.14
CA ALA A 106 7.25 -5.73 -2.34
C ALA A 106 6.37 -6.97 -2.16
N ASP A 107 6.81 -8.10 -2.68
CA ASP A 107 6.16 -9.41 -2.50
C ASP A 107 4.65 -9.39 -2.76
N VAL A 108 4.24 -8.80 -3.89
CA VAL A 108 2.83 -8.73 -4.31
C VAL A 108 2.30 -10.14 -4.54
N LYS A 109 1.16 -10.45 -3.92
CA LYS A 109 0.46 -11.73 -4.07
C LYS A 109 -0.99 -11.48 -4.45
N GLU A 110 -1.39 -12.00 -5.60
CA GLU A 110 -2.79 -12.03 -6.01
C GLU A 110 -3.50 -13.21 -5.37
N TYR A 111 -4.74 -12.99 -4.91
CA TYR A 111 -5.56 -14.07 -4.39
C TYR A 111 -6.35 -14.73 -5.52
N PRO A 112 -6.56 -16.06 -5.47
CA PRO A 112 -7.34 -16.79 -6.48
C PRO A 112 -8.81 -16.38 -6.51
N ARG A 113 -9.32 -15.80 -5.40
CA ARG A 113 -10.65 -15.20 -5.30
C ARG A 113 -10.59 -13.96 -4.42
N ALA A 114 -11.55 -13.07 -4.61
CA ALA A 114 -11.76 -11.96 -3.68
C ALA A 114 -12.13 -12.51 -2.29
N VAL A 115 -11.52 -11.95 -1.24
CA VAL A 115 -11.93 -12.15 0.15
C VAL A 115 -12.81 -10.98 0.55
N THR A 116 -14.03 -11.25 0.97
CA THR A 116 -15.01 -10.22 1.35
C THR A 116 -14.59 -9.52 2.64
N LEU A 117 -15.10 -8.30 2.85
CA LEU A 117 -14.89 -7.60 4.12
C LEU A 117 -15.52 -8.34 5.31
N GLU A 118 -16.64 -9.05 5.07
CA GLU A 118 -17.32 -9.86 6.09
C GLU A 118 -16.45 -11.03 6.55
N GLU A 119 -15.81 -11.76 5.61
CA GLU A 119 -14.85 -12.82 5.93
C GLU A 119 -13.67 -12.31 6.78
N LEU A 120 -13.36 -11.01 6.69
CA LEU A 120 -12.31 -10.34 7.47
C LEU A 120 -12.84 -9.66 8.75
N GLY A 121 -14.13 -9.78 9.06
CA GLY A 121 -14.76 -9.12 10.21
C GLY A 121 -14.86 -7.58 10.09
N ILE A 122 -14.71 -7.04 8.89
CA ILE A 122 -14.72 -5.61 8.60
C ILE A 122 -16.11 -5.18 8.15
N LYS A 123 -16.73 -4.26 8.89
CA LYS A 123 -18.09 -3.78 8.59
C LYS A 123 -18.18 -2.87 7.37
N ARG A 124 -17.12 -2.10 7.08
CA ARG A 124 -17.10 -1.09 6.02
C ARG A 124 -15.71 -0.95 5.39
N ALA A 125 -15.68 -0.72 4.09
CA ALA A 125 -14.44 -0.48 3.35
C ALA A 125 -13.65 0.69 3.95
N PRO A 126 -12.31 0.61 4.03
CA PRO A 126 -11.51 1.71 4.54
C PRO A 126 -11.59 2.92 3.60
N GLN A 127 -11.72 4.13 4.14
CA GLN A 127 -11.69 5.35 3.33
C GLN A 127 -10.29 5.57 2.70
N SER A 128 -9.23 5.19 3.42
CA SER A 128 -7.86 5.21 2.92
C SER A 128 -7.18 3.89 3.29
N TRP A 129 -6.93 3.69 4.58
CA TRP A 129 -6.43 2.47 5.16
C TRP A 129 -6.82 2.39 6.65
N GLN A 130 -6.75 1.20 7.25
CA GLN A 130 -6.91 0.98 8.69
C GLN A 130 -6.11 -0.23 9.15
N TYR A 131 -5.82 -0.31 10.45
CA TYR A 131 -5.30 -1.54 11.05
C TYR A 131 -6.34 -2.65 11.01
N MET A 132 -5.88 -3.85 10.72
CA MET A 132 -6.62 -5.07 11.01
C MET A 132 -6.56 -5.31 12.54
N ARG A 133 -7.70 -5.71 13.12
CA ARG A 133 -7.81 -6.06 14.54
C ARG A 133 -7.78 -7.56 14.73
#